data_AF-A0A9E7PMF6-F1
#
_entry.id   AF-A0A9E7PMF6-F1
#
_cell.length_a   1.000
_cell.length_b   1.000
_cell.length_c   1.000
_cell.angle_alpha   90.00
_cell.angle_beta   90.00
_cell.angle_gamma   90.00
#
_symmetry.space_group_name_H-M   'P 1'
#
loop_
_entity.id
_entity.type
_entity.pdbx_description
1 polymer ?
#
loop_
_entity_poly.entity_id
_entity_poly.type
_entity_poly.pdbx_seq_one_letter_code
_entity_poly.pdbx_strand_id
1 'polypeptide(L)'
;MGFDSSKCDFSRCRGECLTRCPYVSYDEKMAKDAIRTLISGEESPILSECITCAACNDFCPTGANPWDLIAWRQEQTDILKIPADAKPSSDWLVKPYKVRRGKPGGPLISMGGIYEVVPQEEFLKGKMFDDATLIGGGDIACGFTETHLGRASRPLKNLPAFIKNLSHAAEEFGVDEIVFTHDACYNVATTLAMSQNMEVEFRPVHILEYIRNWLKEHKDEITPLNLKAGLQGGCTTRYAPDRGDGEIWSDWTREIFEMIGVESVEANRKYTGENRLCCGSSIFHSQHERALNIQKMNIQDAIDAGAERYVFICPACIAIMRMTCRKLNLEPVYITQLVRLALGEDIGEAGMAAFGYPVR
;
A
#
# COMPACT_ATOMS: atom_id res chain seq x y z
N MET A 1 13.18 1.45 -7.00
CA MET A 1 13.04 2.88 -7.33
C MET A 1 14.25 3.29 -8.13
N GLY A 2 14.05 3.59 -9.41
CA GLY A 2 15.06 4.07 -10.34
C GLY A 2 14.43 4.29 -11.72
N PHE A 3 14.38 5.55 -12.15
CA PHE A 3 14.03 5.89 -13.53
C PHE A 3 15.17 5.43 -14.46
N ASP A 4 14.81 4.69 -15.51
CA ASP A 4 15.76 4.23 -16.52
C ASP A 4 15.61 5.06 -17.80
N SER A 5 16.45 6.08 -17.93
CA SER A 5 16.45 6.97 -19.09
C SER A 5 16.73 6.24 -20.40
N SER A 6 17.48 5.12 -20.37
CA SER A 6 17.78 4.33 -21.56
C SER A 6 16.56 3.59 -22.10
N LYS A 7 15.56 3.32 -21.24
CA LYS A 7 14.28 2.74 -21.61
C LYS A 7 13.24 3.78 -22.00
N CYS A 8 13.45 5.06 -21.70
CA CYS A 8 12.48 6.12 -22.00
C CYS A 8 12.54 6.54 -23.48
N ASP A 9 12.02 5.69 -24.36
CA ASP A 9 11.99 5.92 -25.81
C ASP A 9 10.64 6.49 -26.28
N PHE A 10 10.63 7.80 -26.56
CA PHE A 10 9.44 8.53 -27.02
C PHE A 10 8.96 8.14 -28.43
N SER A 11 9.74 7.38 -29.19
CA SER A 11 9.31 6.81 -30.49
C SER A 11 8.48 5.54 -30.32
N ARG A 12 8.56 4.89 -29.15
CA ARG A 12 7.91 3.61 -28.83
C ARG A 12 6.70 3.73 -27.90
N CYS A 13 6.30 4.95 -27.54
CA CYS A 13 5.18 5.22 -26.64
C CYS A 13 4.44 6.50 -27.07
N ARG A 14 3.21 6.67 -26.57
CA ARG A 14 2.41 7.90 -26.73
C ARG A 14 2.38 8.73 -25.44
N GLY A 15 3.36 8.54 -24.56
CA GLY A 15 3.39 9.20 -23.26
C GLY A 15 2.34 8.66 -22.30
N GLU A 16 2.04 7.35 -22.37
CA GLU A 16 1.04 6.64 -21.56
C GLU A 16 1.18 6.90 -20.05
N CYS A 17 2.39 7.19 -19.59
CA CYS A 17 2.68 7.61 -18.22
C CYS A 17 1.83 8.80 -17.75
N LEU A 18 1.52 9.76 -18.61
CA LEU A 18 0.70 10.93 -18.27
C LEU A 18 -0.64 10.96 -19.02
N THR A 19 -0.72 10.43 -20.25
CA THR A 19 -1.99 10.39 -21.00
C THR A 19 -3.01 9.41 -20.41
N ARG A 20 -2.56 8.35 -19.71
CA ARG A 20 -3.44 7.45 -18.95
C ARG A 20 -3.62 7.86 -17.49
N CYS A 21 -2.95 8.91 -17.02
CA CYS A 21 -3.02 9.30 -15.61
C CYS A 21 -4.44 9.81 -15.28
N PRO A 22 -5.16 9.20 -14.32
CA PRO A 22 -6.54 9.58 -14.04
C PRO A 22 -6.67 10.87 -13.23
N TYR A 23 -5.55 11.51 -12.89
CA TYR A 23 -5.50 12.69 -12.01
C TYR A 23 -5.13 13.99 -12.73
N VAL A 24 -4.71 13.90 -14.00
CA VAL A 24 -4.28 15.03 -14.83
C VAL A 24 -4.81 14.86 -16.25
N SER A 25 -4.79 15.92 -17.05
CA SER A 25 -5.26 15.90 -18.43
C SER A 25 -4.13 16.30 -19.37
N TYR A 26 -3.42 15.30 -19.90
CA TYR A 26 -2.31 15.48 -20.83
C TYR A 26 -2.63 14.80 -22.15
N ASP A 27 -2.43 15.52 -23.27
CA ASP A 27 -2.34 14.88 -24.58
C ASP A 27 -0.93 14.28 -24.81
N GLU A 28 -0.75 13.56 -25.92
CA GLU A 28 0.52 12.92 -26.24
C GLU A 28 1.69 13.90 -26.28
N LYS A 29 1.49 15.09 -26.87
CA LYS A 29 2.57 16.09 -27.00
C LYS A 29 2.94 16.63 -25.62
N MET A 30 1.95 17.05 -24.84
CA MET A 30 2.15 17.54 -23.47
C MET A 30 2.84 16.49 -22.60
N ALA A 31 2.43 15.22 -22.71
CA ALA A 31 2.98 14.13 -21.91
C ALA A 31 4.46 13.90 -22.23
N LYS A 32 4.80 13.81 -23.52
CA LYS A 32 6.18 13.62 -23.97
C LYS A 32 7.05 14.81 -23.61
N ASP A 33 6.57 16.03 -23.83
CA ASP A 33 7.31 17.25 -23.52
C ASP A 33 7.56 17.36 -22.02
N ALA A 34 6.55 17.09 -21.18
CA ALA A 34 6.73 17.09 -19.72
C ALA A 34 7.83 16.14 -19.26
N ILE A 35 7.83 14.88 -19.73
CA ILE A 35 8.88 13.92 -19.34
C ILE A 35 10.25 14.33 -19.90
N ARG A 36 10.34 14.86 -21.13
CA ARG A 36 11.61 15.39 -21.68
C ARG A 36 12.19 16.51 -20.82
N THR A 37 11.35 17.47 -20.42
CA THR A 37 11.71 18.58 -19.53
C THR A 37 12.24 18.04 -18.19
N LEU A 38 11.57 17.04 -17.61
CA LEU A 38 12.07 16.42 -16.38
C LEU A 38 13.39 15.67 -16.58
N ILE A 39 13.62 15.04 -17.74
CA ILE A 39 14.89 14.38 -18.06
C ILE A 39 16.01 15.43 -18.18
N SER A 40 15.76 16.59 -18.81
CA SER A 40 16.76 17.66 -18.96
C SER A 40 17.10 18.38 -17.65
N GLY A 41 16.29 18.20 -16.59
CA GLY A 41 16.52 18.84 -15.30
C GLY A 41 15.69 20.08 -15.05
N GLU A 42 14.75 20.37 -15.94
CA GLU A 42 13.86 21.50 -15.84
C GLU A 42 12.54 21.12 -15.14
N GLU A 43 11.85 22.13 -14.61
CA GLU A 43 10.55 21.96 -13.97
C GLU A 43 9.42 21.83 -15.00
N SER A 44 8.42 21.02 -14.67
CA SER A 44 7.21 20.83 -15.47
C SER A 44 5.98 20.84 -14.55
N PRO A 45 4.79 21.31 -15.01
CA PRO A 45 3.59 21.40 -14.17
C PRO A 45 3.23 20.11 -13.43
N ILE A 46 3.54 18.95 -14.04
CA ILE A 46 3.30 17.63 -13.48
C ILE A 46 3.92 17.45 -12.08
N LEU A 47 5.01 18.15 -11.75
CA LEU A 47 5.62 18.06 -10.42
C LEU A 47 4.70 18.58 -9.31
N SER A 48 3.84 19.56 -9.61
CA SER A 48 2.86 20.10 -8.65
C SER A 48 1.51 19.38 -8.70
N GLU A 49 1.18 18.78 -9.84
CA GLU A 49 -0.12 18.13 -10.07
C GLU A 49 -0.15 16.66 -9.63
N CYS A 50 1.01 16.00 -9.62
CA CYS A 50 1.18 14.59 -9.27
C CYS A 50 0.77 14.31 -7.83
N ILE A 51 -0.13 13.33 -7.66
CA ILE A 51 -0.62 12.89 -6.35
C ILE A 51 0.19 11.73 -5.74
N THR A 52 1.37 11.45 -6.31
CA THR A 52 2.34 10.45 -5.84
C THR A 52 1.82 8.99 -5.75
N CYS A 53 0.96 8.59 -6.70
CA CYS A 53 0.32 7.27 -6.71
C CYS A 53 1.11 6.13 -7.41
N ALA A 54 2.24 6.44 -8.05
CA ALA A 54 3.07 5.50 -8.83
C ALA A 54 2.42 4.81 -10.05
N ALA A 55 1.16 5.12 -10.40
CA ALA A 55 0.46 4.46 -11.52
C ALA A 55 1.17 4.58 -12.88
N CYS A 56 1.92 5.65 -13.10
CA CYS A 56 2.62 5.86 -14.35
C CYS A 56 3.79 4.89 -14.58
N ASN A 57 4.28 4.19 -13.55
CA ASN A 57 5.23 3.10 -13.72
C ASN A 57 4.59 1.92 -14.46
N ASP A 58 3.41 1.47 -14.02
CA ASP A 58 2.66 0.38 -14.66
C ASP A 58 2.22 0.75 -16.09
N PHE A 59 1.86 2.02 -16.32
CA PHE A 59 1.44 2.47 -17.64
C PHE A 59 2.59 2.59 -18.65
N CYS A 60 3.84 2.58 -18.20
CA CYS A 60 4.99 2.80 -19.06
C CYS A 60 5.30 1.53 -19.87
N PRO A 61 5.06 1.51 -21.19
CA PRO A 61 5.22 0.30 -22.00
C PRO A 61 6.68 -0.15 -22.15
N THR A 62 7.63 0.72 -21.78
CA THR A 62 9.07 0.43 -21.87
C THR A 62 9.69 0.11 -20.51
N GLY A 63 8.94 0.18 -19.41
CA GLY A 63 9.45 -0.08 -18.07
C GLY A 63 10.50 0.93 -17.60
N ALA A 64 10.37 2.20 -18.00
CA ALA A 64 11.31 3.27 -17.66
C ALA A 64 11.10 3.86 -16.25
N ASN A 65 10.03 3.51 -15.54
CA ASN A 65 9.66 4.02 -14.21
C ASN A 65 9.53 5.57 -14.10
N PRO A 66 8.67 6.22 -14.89
CA PRO A 66 8.53 7.68 -14.91
C PRO A 66 8.06 8.31 -13.58
N TRP A 67 7.37 7.57 -12.69
CA TRP A 67 7.06 8.09 -11.36
C TRP A 67 8.33 8.35 -10.57
N ASP A 68 9.34 7.48 -10.67
CA ASP A 68 10.60 7.65 -9.93
C ASP A 68 11.26 8.97 -10.34
N LEU A 69 11.25 9.31 -11.64
CA LEU A 69 11.73 10.61 -12.12
C LEU A 69 10.94 11.78 -11.52
N ILE A 70 9.61 11.71 -11.55
CA ILE A 70 8.73 12.75 -10.99
C ILE A 70 9.01 12.93 -9.49
N ALA A 71 9.07 11.84 -8.72
CA ALA A 71 9.30 11.87 -7.28
C ALA A 71 10.68 12.46 -6.94
N TRP A 72 11.73 12.07 -7.67
CA TRP A 72 13.07 12.65 -7.49
C TRP A 72 13.13 14.14 -7.83
N ARG A 73 12.45 14.56 -8.91
CA ARG A 73 12.39 15.98 -9.30
C ARG A 73 11.57 16.81 -8.31
N GLN A 74 10.50 16.27 -7.73
CA GLN A 74 9.77 16.92 -6.63
C GLN A 74 10.69 17.21 -5.44
N GLU A 75 11.55 16.26 -5.05
CA GLU A 75 12.50 16.47 -3.94
C GLU A 75 13.59 17.49 -4.30
N GLN A 76 14.17 17.39 -5.50
CA GLN A 76 15.27 18.27 -5.92
C GLN A 76 14.86 19.74 -6.04
N THR A 77 13.62 19.99 -6.43
CA THR A 77 13.08 21.34 -6.65
C THR A 77 12.37 21.92 -5.43
N ASP A 78 12.05 21.07 -4.43
CA ASP A 78 11.19 21.42 -3.30
C ASP A 78 9.85 22.08 -3.72
N ILE A 79 9.36 21.75 -4.91
CA ILE A 79 8.21 22.44 -5.52
C ILE A 79 6.90 22.27 -4.74
N LEU A 80 6.79 21.17 -3.99
CA LEU A 80 5.63 20.93 -3.13
C LEU A 80 5.65 21.79 -1.86
N LYS A 81 6.81 22.36 -1.50
CA LYS A 81 7.02 23.24 -0.34
C LYS A 81 6.45 22.65 0.96
N ILE A 82 6.56 21.35 1.13
CA ILE A 82 6.05 20.66 2.31
C ILE A 82 7.02 20.95 3.47
N PRO A 83 6.57 21.59 4.56
CA PRO A 83 7.43 21.86 5.71
C PRO A 83 8.13 20.60 6.20
N ALA A 84 9.37 20.72 6.68
CA ALA A 84 10.14 19.59 7.20
C ALA A 84 9.38 18.86 8.33
N ASP A 85 8.58 19.60 9.10
CA ASP A 85 7.79 19.14 10.23
C ASP A 85 6.32 18.80 9.88
N ALA A 86 5.92 18.88 8.60
CA ALA A 86 4.54 18.64 8.20
C ALA A 86 4.03 17.26 8.63
N LYS A 87 2.96 17.24 9.43
CA LYS A 87 2.22 16.01 9.73
C LYS A 87 1.51 15.50 8.48
N PRO A 88 1.45 14.16 8.27
CA PRO A 88 1.76 13.14 9.27
C PRO A 88 3.23 12.65 9.30
N SER A 89 4.15 13.22 8.53
CA SER A 89 5.52 12.66 8.37
C SER A 89 6.57 12.95 9.42
N SER A 90 6.38 13.92 10.30
CA SER A 90 7.41 14.22 11.29
C SER A 90 7.48 13.19 12.44
N ASP A 91 6.52 12.26 12.54
CA ASP A 91 6.34 11.39 13.71
C ASP A 91 6.63 9.90 13.45
N TRP A 92 6.32 9.33 12.27
CA TRP A 92 6.36 7.87 12.08
C TRP A 92 7.75 7.23 12.21
N LEU A 93 8.81 7.92 11.80
CA LEU A 93 10.19 7.45 11.91
C LEU A 93 10.78 7.66 13.32
N VAL A 94 10.09 8.42 14.18
CA VAL A 94 10.51 8.72 15.55
C VAL A 94 9.56 8.15 16.60
N LYS A 95 8.54 7.40 16.17
CA LYS A 95 7.57 6.76 17.07
C LYS A 95 8.29 5.79 18.02
N PRO A 96 7.90 5.76 19.31
CA PRO A 96 8.43 4.80 20.26
C PRO A 96 8.29 3.36 19.75
N TYR A 97 9.30 2.54 20.02
CA TYR A 97 9.20 1.11 19.78
C TYR A 97 8.10 0.50 20.63
N LYS A 98 7.32 -0.39 20.03
CA LYS A 98 6.20 -1.09 20.64
C LYS A 98 6.35 -2.58 20.38
N VAL A 99 6.15 -3.37 21.44
CA VAL A 99 6.11 -4.82 21.36
C VAL A 99 4.91 -5.36 22.15
N ARG A 100 4.13 -6.24 21.52
CA ARG A 100 3.15 -7.10 22.18
C ARG A 100 3.65 -8.53 22.03
N ARG A 101 4.19 -9.11 23.11
CA ARG A 101 4.75 -10.47 23.07
C ARG A 101 3.63 -11.50 22.94
N GLY A 102 3.78 -12.40 21.98
CA GLY A 102 2.97 -13.60 21.79
C GLY A 102 3.61 -14.83 22.44
N LYS A 103 3.31 -16.03 21.94
CA LYS A 103 3.94 -17.27 22.40
C LYS A 103 5.34 -17.45 21.80
N PRO A 104 6.30 -18.02 22.53
CA PRO A 104 7.58 -18.44 21.94
C PRO A 104 7.37 -19.38 20.75
N GLY A 105 8.09 -19.14 19.65
CA GLY A 105 7.93 -19.88 18.39
C GLY A 105 6.70 -19.46 17.56
N GLY A 106 5.90 -18.51 18.05
CA GLY A 106 4.82 -17.90 17.28
C GLY A 106 5.33 -16.92 16.20
N PRO A 107 4.46 -16.50 15.27
CA PRO A 107 4.84 -15.57 14.20
C PRO A 107 5.31 -14.21 14.73
N LEU A 108 6.29 -13.60 14.06
CA LEU A 108 6.66 -12.20 14.28
C LEU A 108 6.01 -11.32 13.20
N ILE A 109 5.17 -10.37 13.62
CA ILE A 109 4.42 -9.48 12.73
C ILE A 109 4.84 -8.04 12.97
N SER A 110 5.37 -7.39 11.92
CA SER A 110 5.69 -5.97 11.89
C SER A 110 4.52 -5.14 11.41
N MET A 111 4.03 -4.27 12.30
CA MET A 111 3.05 -3.22 12.01
C MET A 111 3.69 -1.95 11.41
N GLY A 112 5.03 -1.91 11.32
CA GLY A 112 5.82 -0.77 10.85
C GLY A 112 5.61 0.51 11.67
N GLY A 113 5.89 1.67 11.08
CA GLY A 113 5.69 2.99 11.71
C GLY A 113 4.24 3.52 11.70
N ILE A 114 3.32 2.79 11.04
CA ILE A 114 1.92 3.21 10.87
C ILE A 114 0.96 2.41 11.77
N TYR A 115 1.46 1.84 12.86
CA TYR A 115 0.72 0.94 13.77
C TYR A 115 -0.50 1.56 14.47
N GLU A 116 -0.65 2.90 14.42
CA GLU A 116 -1.77 3.65 15.02
C GLU A 116 -2.64 4.38 13.99
N VAL A 117 -2.38 4.22 12.69
CA VAL A 117 -3.27 4.79 11.65
C VAL A 117 -4.66 4.15 11.73
N VAL A 118 -4.69 2.89 12.14
CA VAL A 118 -5.84 2.10 12.58
C VAL A 118 -5.40 1.36 13.85
N PRO A 119 -6.31 0.82 14.67
CA PRO A 119 -5.94 -0.01 15.83
C PRO A 119 -5.43 -1.38 15.35
N GLN A 120 -4.20 -1.44 14.80
CA GLN A 120 -3.69 -2.66 14.16
C GLN A 120 -3.64 -3.85 15.13
N GLU A 121 -3.35 -3.61 16.41
CA GLU A 121 -3.36 -4.68 17.42
C GLU A 121 -4.75 -5.29 17.64
N GLU A 122 -5.83 -4.53 17.43
CA GLU A 122 -7.20 -5.04 17.45
C GLU A 122 -7.53 -5.76 16.14
N PHE A 123 -6.94 -5.33 15.03
CA PHE A 123 -7.06 -6.02 13.75
C PHE A 123 -6.27 -7.33 13.67
N LEU A 124 -5.33 -7.55 14.59
CA LEU A 124 -4.43 -8.69 14.67
C LEU A 124 -4.68 -9.46 15.98
N LYS A 125 -5.94 -9.88 16.16
CA LYS A 125 -6.41 -10.79 17.24
C LYS A 125 -7.14 -11.97 16.64
N GLY A 126 -7.38 -12.99 17.45
CA GLY A 126 -8.13 -14.18 17.06
C GLY A 126 -7.21 -15.34 16.73
N LYS A 127 -7.81 -16.44 16.28
CA LYS A 127 -7.17 -17.75 16.12
C LYS A 127 -5.84 -17.70 15.36
N MET A 128 -5.78 -16.87 14.32
CA MET A 128 -4.60 -16.71 13.48
C MET A 128 -3.50 -15.85 14.11
N PHE A 129 -3.82 -14.96 15.06
CA PHE A 129 -2.88 -13.94 15.56
C PHE A 129 -2.64 -13.96 17.08
N ASP A 130 -3.37 -14.76 17.85
CA ASP A 130 -3.26 -14.79 19.32
C ASP A 130 -1.87 -15.22 19.80
N ASP A 131 -1.19 -16.06 19.03
CA ASP A 131 0.16 -16.52 19.33
C ASP A 131 1.25 -15.61 18.77
N ALA A 132 0.89 -14.62 17.94
CA ALA A 132 1.82 -13.75 17.26
C ALA A 132 2.41 -12.68 18.17
N THR A 133 3.72 -12.47 18.04
CA THR A 133 4.39 -11.28 18.57
C THR A 133 4.20 -10.14 17.58
N LEU A 134 3.70 -9.00 18.04
CA LEU A 134 3.56 -7.79 17.23
C LEU A 134 4.64 -6.78 17.58
N ILE A 135 5.32 -6.25 16.58
CA ILE A 135 6.29 -5.15 16.72
C ILE A 135 5.86 -3.95 15.88
N GLY A 136 6.14 -2.74 16.37
CA GLY A 136 5.85 -1.46 15.72
C GLY A 136 6.82 -0.40 16.20
N GLY A 137 7.00 0.68 15.44
CA GLY A 137 7.92 1.74 15.85
C GLY A 137 8.58 2.45 14.68
N GLY A 138 9.23 3.58 14.99
CA GLY A 138 9.96 4.36 13.99
C GLY A 138 11.30 3.77 13.56
N ASP A 139 11.92 3.00 14.45
CA ASP A 139 13.12 2.19 14.18
C ASP A 139 12.89 1.10 13.13
N ILE A 140 11.67 0.57 13.03
CA ILE A 140 11.26 -0.42 12.03
C ILE A 140 10.29 0.17 10.99
N ALA A 141 10.29 1.49 10.82
CA ALA A 141 9.53 2.17 9.79
C ALA A 141 10.34 2.30 8.49
N CYS A 142 9.76 1.82 7.38
CA CYS A 142 10.44 1.74 6.08
C CYS A 142 10.68 3.10 5.39
N GLY A 143 10.04 4.18 5.86
CA GLY A 143 10.14 5.51 5.28
C GLY A 143 9.43 5.70 3.93
N PHE A 144 8.76 4.68 3.37
CA PHE A 144 8.12 4.76 2.05
C PHE A 144 7.08 5.88 1.94
N THR A 145 6.32 6.10 3.00
CA THR A 145 5.25 7.10 3.04
C THR A 145 5.75 8.53 2.88
N GLU A 146 7.04 8.80 3.12
CA GLU A 146 7.68 10.10 2.88
C GLU A 146 7.65 10.51 1.40
N THR A 147 7.56 9.53 0.48
CA THR A 147 7.43 9.78 -0.96
C THR A 147 6.15 10.57 -1.28
N HIS A 148 5.11 10.46 -0.45
CA HIS A 148 3.88 11.24 -0.60
C HIS A 148 4.05 12.73 -0.28
N LEU A 149 5.18 13.11 0.29
CA LEU A 149 5.49 14.46 0.73
C LEU A 149 6.67 15.06 -0.04
N GLY A 150 6.96 14.49 -1.22
CA GLY A 150 8.04 14.94 -2.09
C GLY A 150 9.43 14.57 -1.59
N ARG A 151 9.57 13.57 -0.71
CA ARG A 151 10.86 13.14 -0.15
C ARG A 151 11.23 11.74 -0.66
N ALA A 152 11.45 11.63 -1.97
CA ALA A 152 11.68 10.37 -2.68
C ALA A 152 12.89 9.56 -2.16
N SER A 153 13.93 10.22 -1.64
CA SER A 153 15.16 9.62 -1.16
C SER A 153 15.02 8.92 0.19
N ARG A 154 13.96 9.20 0.95
CA ARG A 154 13.80 8.73 2.33
C ARG A 154 13.80 7.21 2.50
N PRO A 155 13.12 6.42 1.65
CA PRO A 155 13.12 4.97 1.84
C PRO A 155 14.51 4.38 1.59
N LEU A 156 15.28 4.92 0.64
CA LEU A 156 16.67 4.55 0.39
C LEU A 156 17.60 4.95 1.54
N LYS A 157 17.46 6.17 2.07
CA LYS A 157 18.25 6.65 3.21
C LYS A 157 18.00 5.81 4.47
N ASN A 158 16.76 5.37 4.68
CA ASN A 158 16.36 4.62 5.87
C ASN A 158 16.61 3.10 5.73
N LEU A 159 16.77 2.59 4.51
CA LEU A 159 16.88 1.16 4.22
C LEU A 159 17.93 0.43 5.09
N PRO A 160 19.17 0.91 5.29
CA PRO A 160 20.15 0.18 6.10
C PRO A 160 19.72 0.02 7.56
N ALA A 161 19.15 1.07 8.16
CA ALA A 161 18.66 1.02 9.54
C ALA A 161 17.42 0.11 9.65
N PHE A 162 16.50 0.21 8.69
CA PHE A 162 15.29 -0.61 8.62
C PHE A 162 15.63 -2.11 8.57
N ILE A 163 16.51 -2.54 7.67
CA ILE A 163 16.92 -3.96 7.56
C ILE A 163 17.68 -4.41 8.80
N LYS A 164 18.65 -3.63 9.29
CA LYS A 164 19.41 -3.97 10.50
C LYS A 164 18.50 -4.19 11.72
N ASN A 165 17.55 -3.28 11.96
CA ASN A 165 16.67 -3.36 13.12
C ASN A 165 15.70 -4.56 13.01
N LEU A 166 15.25 -4.89 11.80
CA LEU A 166 14.44 -6.08 11.57
C LEU A 166 15.24 -7.39 11.70
N SER A 167 16.49 -7.43 11.22
CA SER A 167 17.41 -8.55 11.47
C SER A 167 17.62 -8.78 12.97
N HIS A 168 17.88 -7.71 13.73
CA HIS A 168 18.00 -7.82 15.19
C HIS A 168 16.71 -8.33 15.84
N ALA A 169 15.53 -7.91 15.35
CA ALA A 169 14.27 -8.43 15.85
C ALA A 169 14.08 -9.91 15.50
N ALA A 170 14.42 -10.33 14.27
CA ALA A 170 14.39 -11.73 13.87
C ALA A 170 15.28 -12.60 14.80
N GLU A 171 16.49 -12.13 15.11
CA GLU A 171 17.40 -12.77 16.06
C GLU A 171 16.85 -12.77 17.50
N GLU A 172 16.37 -11.63 18.01
CA GLU A 172 15.82 -11.49 19.37
C GLU A 172 14.66 -12.47 19.62
N PHE A 173 13.77 -12.61 18.63
CA PHE A 173 12.59 -13.46 18.74
C PHE A 173 12.83 -14.89 18.23
N GLY A 174 14.02 -15.20 17.69
CA GLY A 174 14.40 -16.51 17.20
C GLY A 174 13.53 -16.99 16.03
N VAL A 175 13.27 -16.11 15.06
CA VAL A 175 12.45 -16.40 13.87
C VAL A 175 13.22 -16.16 12.59
N ASP A 176 12.95 -16.97 11.56
CA ASP A 176 13.56 -16.82 10.24
C ASP A 176 12.68 -16.01 9.27
N GLU A 177 11.47 -15.63 9.68
CA GLU A 177 10.49 -14.91 8.86
C GLU A 177 9.86 -13.73 9.61
N ILE A 178 9.59 -12.64 8.90
CA ILE A 178 8.85 -11.48 9.43
C ILE A 178 7.66 -11.18 8.52
N VAL A 179 6.46 -11.14 9.13
CA VAL A 179 5.22 -10.79 8.43
C VAL A 179 5.01 -9.27 8.46
N PHE A 180 4.74 -8.66 7.30
CA PHE A 180 4.48 -7.22 7.18
C PHE A 180 3.01 -6.94 6.92
N THR A 181 2.38 -6.12 7.76
CA THR A 181 0.97 -5.73 7.63
C THR A 181 0.72 -4.69 6.56
N HIS A 182 1.78 -4.03 6.09
CA HIS A 182 1.73 -2.98 5.08
C HIS A 182 2.64 -3.32 3.90
N ASP A 183 2.07 -3.25 2.71
CA ASP A 183 2.71 -3.55 1.44
C ASP A 183 3.94 -2.68 1.18
N ALA A 184 3.96 -1.42 1.63
CA ALA A 184 5.14 -0.57 1.48
C ALA A 184 6.36 -1.08 2.27
N CYS A 185 6.17 -1.58 3.49
CA CYS A 185 7.27 -2.15 4.29
C CYS A 185 7.79 -3.44 3.64
N TYR A 186 6.87 -4.30 3.17
CA TYR A 186 7.22 -5.51 2.44
C TYR A 186 8.04 -5.19 1.17
N ASN A 187 7.62 -4.22 0.37
CA ASN A 187 8.31 -3.83 -0.87
C ASN A 187 9.68 -3.18 -0.61
N VAL A 188 9.85 -2.48 0.52
CA VAL A 188 11.17 -1.98 0.94
C VAL A 188 12.09 -3.14 1.35
N ALA A 189 11.58 -4.11 2.11
CA ALA A 189 12.33 -5.30 2.53
C ALA A 189 12.63 -6.28 1.38
N THR A 190 11.93 -6.17 0.25
CA THR A 190 12.12 -7.04 -0.93
C THR A 190 12.69 -6.26 -2.10
N THR A 191 11.85 -5.65 -2.92
CA THR A 191 12.21 -4.94 -4.17
C THR A 191 13.29 -3.89 -3.95
N LEU A 192 13.17 -3.03 -2.93
CA LEU A 192 14.16 -1.98 -2.71
C LEU A 192 15.48 -2.55 -2.20
N ALA A 193 15.45 -3.42 -1.18
CA ALA A 193 16.64 -4.09 -0.66
C ALA A 193 17.40 -4.84 -1.77
N MET A 194 16.70 -5.63 -2.58
CA MET A 194 17.26 -6.33 -3.74
C MET A 194 17.91 -5.36 -4.74
N SER A 195 17.23 -4.25 -5.06
CA SER A 195 17.79 -3.24 -5.99
C SER A 195 19.07 -2.57 -5.48
N GLN A 196 19.31 -2.61 -4.18
CA GLN A 196 20.51 -2.07 -3.53
C GLN A 196 21.55 -3.15 -3.22
N ASN A 197 21.35 -4.40 -3.68
CA ASN A 197 22.17 -5.56 -3.32
C ASN A 197 22.36 -5.71 -1.80
N MET A 198 21.31 -5.40 -1.02
CA MET A 198 21.33 -5.53 0.44
C MET A 198 20.90 -6.94 0.82
N GLU A 199 21.68 -7.59 1.67
CA GLU A 199 21.30 -8.87 2.27
C GLU A 199 20.18 -8.66 3.30
N VAL A 200 19.19 -9.56 3.27
CA VAL A 200 18.07 -9.58 4.21
C VAL A 200 18.09 -10.95 4.87
N GLU A 201 18.44 -10.99 6.15
CA GLU A 201 18.75 -12.22 6.90
C GLU A 201 17.52 -12.99 7.38
N PHE A 202 16.33 -12.48 7.09
CA PHE A 202 15.05 -13.12 7.36
C PHE A 202 14.23 -13.15 6.07
N ARG A 203 13.26 -14.05 5.96
CA ARG A 203 12.31 -14.06 4.84
C ARG A 203 11.23 -12.99 5.06
N PRO A 204 11.09 -11.99 4.18
CA PRO A 204 9.97 -11.07 4.25
C PRO A 204 8.69 -11.76 3.77
N VAL A 205 7.63 -11.69 4.58
CA VAL A 205 6.32 -12.29 4.29
C VAL A 205 5.27 -11.20 4.26
N HIS A 206 4.45 -11.16 3.21
CA HIS A 206 3.33 -10.22 3.19
C HIS A 206 2.15 -10.77 4.01
N ILE A 207 1.38 -9.91 4.67
CA ILE A 207 0.23 -10.36 5.47
C ILE A 207 -0.78 -11.21 4.69
N LEU A 208 -0.98 -10.94 3.40
CA LEU A 208 -1.85 -11.76 2.55
C LEU A 208 -1.27 -13.16 2.29
N GLU A 209 0.04 -13.28 2.13
CA GLU A 209 0.69 -14.59 2.01
C GLU A 209 0.50 -15.39 3.30
N TYR A 210 0.73 -14.74 4.44
CA TYR A 210 0.55 -15.34 5.77
C TYR A 210 -0.88 -15.82 5.98
N ILE A 211 -1.88 -14.96 5.77
CA ILE A 211 -3.31 -15.29 5.87
C ILE A 211 -3.65 -16.48 4.96
N ARG A 212 -3.24 -16.42 3.69
CA ARG A 212 -3.54 -17.45 2.69
C ARG A 212 -2.94 -18.80 3.08
N ASN A 213 -1.71 -18.82 3.59
CA ASN A 213 -1.08 -20.07 4.05
C ASN A 213 -1.78 -20.63 5.29
N TRP A 214 -2.10 -19.78 6.27
CA TRP A 214 -2.81 -20.18 7.47
C TRP A 214 -4.19 -20.78 7.13
N LEU A 215 -4.97 -20.13 6.26
CA LEU A 215 -6.27 -20.64 5.82
C LEU A 215 -6.18 -21.97 5.08
N LYS A 216 -5.10 -22.22 4.31
CA LYS A 216 -4.90 -23.52 3.64
C LYS A 216 -4.72 -24.67 4.61
N GLU A 217 -4.15 -24.41 5.79
CA GLU A 217 -3.91 -25.39 6.85
C GLU A 217 -5.14 -25.58 7.75
N HIS A 218 -6.05 -24.60 7.79
CA HIS A 218 -7.21 -24.57 8.69
C HIS A 218 -8.54 -24.53 7.92
N LYS A 219 -8.62 -25.18 6.76
CA LYS A 219 -9.81 -25.14 5.88
C LYS A 219 -11.10 -25.56 6.57
N ASP A 220 -11.01 -26.53 7.47
CA ASP A 220 -12.16 -27.07 8.21
C ASP A 220 -12.74 -26.07 9.24
N GLU A 221 -12.03 -24.98 9.53
CA GLU A 221 -12.50 -23.91 10.41
C GLU A 221 -13.22 -22.77 9.68
N ILE A 222 -13.24 -22.80 8.33
CA ILE A 222 -13.74 -21.71 7.51
C ILE A 222 -15.25 -21.89 7.27
N THR A 223 -16.00 -20.84 7.60
CA THR A 223 -17.40 -20.66 7.22
C THR A 223 -17.49 -19.68 6.05
N PRO A 224 -17.91 -20.12 4.85
CA PRO A 224 -18.06 -19.25 3.68
C PRO A 224 -19.01 -18.08 3.94
N LEU A 225 -18.58 -16.87 3.57
CA LEU A 225 -19.32 -15.63 3.79
C LEU A 225 -20.45 -15.40 2.78
N ASN A 226 -20.34 -15.97 1.57
CA ASN A 226 -21.30 -15.85 0.47
C ASN A 226 -21.65 -14.39 0.13
N LEU A 227 -20.62 -13.54 -0.03
CA LEU A 227 -20.80 -12.11 -0.33
C LEU A 227 -19.95 -11.68 -1.52
N LYS A 228 -20.32 -10.55 -2.13
CA LYS A 228 -19.55 -9.90 -3.20
C LYS A 228 -18.67 -8.78 -2.67
N ALA A 229 -17.43 -8.70 -3.15
CA ALA A 229 -16.49 -7.69 -2.68
C ALA A 229 -15.69 -7.04 -3.81
N GLY A 230 -15.51 -5.72 -3.71
CA GLY A 230 -14.49 -4.98 -4.45
C GLY A 230 -13.25 -4.76 -3.58
N LEU A 231 -12.08 -4.66 -4.20
CA LEU A 231 -10.80 -4.46 -3.51
C LEU A 231 -10.25 -3.05 -3.75
N GLN A 232 -9.77 -2.40 -2.69
CA GLN A 232 -8.92 -1.23 -2.86
C GLN A 232 -7.46 -1.64 -3.08
N GLY A 233 -7.02 -1.61 -4.35
CA GLY A 233 -5.64 -1.89 -4.75
C GLY A 233 -4.73 -0.70 -4.44
N GLY A 234 -4.03 -0.76 -3.30
CA GLY A 234 -3.18 0.32 -2.80
C GLY A 234 -2.12 0.83 -3.81
N CYS A 235 -1.61 2.04 -3.59
CA CYS A 235 -0.56 2.62 -4.44
C CYS A 235 0.79 1.94 -4.26
N THR A 236 1.10 1.46 -3.06
CA THR A 236 2.38 0.84 -2.75
C THR A 236 2.49 -0.57 -3.29
N THR A 237 1.37 -1.22 -3.61
CA THR A 237 1.32 -2.44 -4.41
C THR A 237 1.78 -2.21 -5.85
N ARG A 238 2.31 -1.06 -6.26
CA ARG A 238 2.95 -0.93 -7.58
C ARG A 238 4.39 -1.48 -7.57
N TYR A 239 4.92 -1.77 -6.39
CA TYR A 239 6.35 -2.04 -6.17
C TYR A 239 6.69 -3.48 -5.76
N ALA A 240 5.80 -4.46 -5.95
CA ALA A 240 6.14 -5.86 -5.67
C ALA A 240 7.29 -6.33 -6.53
N PRO A 241 7.96 -7.40 -6.10
CA PRO A 241 8.70 -8.27 -7.00
C PRO A 241 7.82 -8.69 -8.19
N ASP A 242 8.27 -8.38 -9.40
CA ASP A 242 7.62 -8.75 -10.65
C ASP A 242 7.76 -10.26 -10.90
N ARG A 243 6.65 -10.94 -11.17
CA ARG A 243 6.62 -12.37 -11.56
C ARG A 243 6.51 -12.58 -13.07
N GLY A 244 6.45 -11.51 -13.86
CA GLY A 244 6.37 -11.53 -15.31
C GLY A 244 4.95 -11.59 -15.88
N ASP A 245 3.99 -12.22 -15.20
CA ASP A 245 2.60 -12.37 -15.64
C ASP A 245 1.58 -11.61 -14.77
N GLY A 246 1.99 -11.03 -13.64
CA GLY A 246 1.13 -10.21 -12.80
C GLY A 246 1.69 -9.92 -11.42
N GLU A 247 0.89 -9.22 -10.63
CA GLU A 247 1.23 -8.84 -9.28
C GLU A 247 0.93 -9.96 -8.26
N ILE A 248 1.92 -10.31 -7.43
CA ILE A 248 1.85 -11.46 -6.51
C ILE A 248 0.67 -11.45 -5.53
N TRP A 249 0.23 -10.29 -5.05
CA TRP A 249 -0.92 -10.18 -4.13
C TRP A 249 -2.27 -10.44 -4.79
N SER A 250 -2.37 -10.36 -6.13
CA SER A 250 -3.60 -10.68 -6.83
C SER A 250 -3.94 -12.17 -6.65
N ASP A 251 -2.92 -13.04 -6.73
CA ASP A 251 -3.07 -14.46 -6.44
C ASP A 251 -3.46 -14.70 -4.99
N TRP A 252 -2.77 -14.06 -4.04
CA TRP A 252 -3.05 -14.25 -2.62
C TRP A 252 -4.46 -13.81 -2.25
N THR A 253 -4.89 -12.67 -2.78
CA THR A 253 -6.24 -12.15 -2.52
C THR A 253 -7.30 -13.03 -3.15
N ARG A 254 -7.10 -13.49 -4.39
CA ARG A 254 -7.99 -14.44 -5.06
C ARG A 254 -8.15 -15.73 -4.25
N GLU A 255 -7.04 -16.36 -3.87
CA GLU A 255 -7.05 -17.60 -3.09
C GLU A 255 -7.72 -17.41 -1.71
N ILE A 256 -7.49 -16.28 -1.03
CA ILE A 256 -8.18 -15.95 0.22
C ILE A 256 -9.68 -15.87 -0.04
N PHE A 257 -10.11 -15.06 -1.02
CA PHE A 257 -11.53 -14.84 -1.35
C PHE A 257 -12.23 -16.15 -1.69
N GLU A 258 -11.61 -17.01 -2.50
CA GLU A 258 -12.12 -18.35 -2.82
C GLU A 258 -12.34 -19.20 -1.57
N MET A 259 -11.37 -19.24 -0.65
CA MET A 259 -11.49 -20.03 0.58
C MET A 259 -12.57 -19.49 1.51
N ILE A 260 -12.69 -18.17 1.66
CA ILE A 260 -13.67 -17.55 2.56
C ILE A 260 -15.05 -17.31 1.93
N GLY A 261 -15.29 -17.78 0.69
CA GLY A 261 -16.58 -17.65 0.02
C GLY A 261 -16.93 -16.22 -0.38
N VAL A 262 -15.96 -15.45 -0.86
CA VAL A 262 -16.14 -14.08 -1.37
C VAL A 262 -16.01 -14.07 -2.90
N GLU A 263 -17.04 -13.59 -3.57
CA GLU A 263 -17.02 -13.34 -5.02
C GLU A 263 -16.40 -11.97 -5.30
N SER A 264 -15.31 -11.96 -6.06
CA SER A 264 -14.65 -10.72 -6.50
C SER A 264 -15.44 -10.03 -7.61
N VAL A 265 -15.71 -8.73 -7.48
CA VAL A 265 -16.40 -7.95 -8.54
C VAL A 265 -15.43 -7.26 -9.51
N GLU A 266 -14.12 -7.48 -9.38
CA GLU A 266 -13.10 -6.74 -10.13
C GLU A 266 -13.26 -6.85 -11.66
N ALA A 267 -13.79 -7.96 -12.17
CA ALA A 267 -14.06 -8.14 -13.60
C ALA A 267 -15.07 -7.12 -14.19
N ASN A 268 -15.92 -6.54 -13.35
CA ASN A 268 -16.92 -5.54 -13.72
C ASN A 268 -16.51 -4.11 -13.37
N ARG A 269 -15.30 -3.92 -12.81
CA ARG A 269 -14.80 -2.62 -12.35
C ARG A 269 -13.91 -1.95 -13.37
N LYS A 270 -14.00 -0.63 -13.45
CA LYS A 270 -13.10 0.22 -14.25
C LYS A 270 -11.82 0.55 -13.48
N TYR A 271 -11.91 0.77 -12.17
CA TYR A 271 -10.81 1.28 -11.34
C TYR A 271 -10.16 0.16 -10.52
N THR A 272 -9.63 -0.84 -11.22
CA THR A 272 -8.93 -2.02 -10.67
C THR A 272 -7.68 -2.38 -11.49
N GLY A 273 -6.88 -3.34 -11.02
CA GLY A 273 -5.68 -3.83 -11.70
C GLY A 273 -4.69 -2.70 -11.95
N GLU A 274 -4.16 -2.59 -13.17
CA GLU A 274 -3.31 -1.46 -13.57
C GLU A 274 -4.03 -0.09 -13.43
N ASN A 275 -5.36 -0.05 -13.59
CA ASN A 275 -6.17 1.17 -13.56
C ASN A 275 -6.66 1.57 -12.15
N ARG A 276 -6.22 0.86 -11.10
CA ARG A 276 -6.62 1.13 -9.70
C ARG A 276 -6.32 2.57 -9.27
N LEU A 277 -7.27 3.19 -8.57
CA LEU A 277 -7.15 4.55 -8.06
C LEU A 277 -6.50 4.60 -6.66
N CYS A 278 -5.78 5.69 -6.40
CA CYS A 278 -5.19 6.01 -5.10
C CYS A 278 -6.30 6.40 -4.10
N CYS A 279 -6.06 6.18 -2.81
CA CYS A 279 -6.99 6.62 -1.76
C CYS A 279 -7.03 8.14 -1.56
N GLY A 280 -6.09 8.88 -2.16
CA GLY A 280 -6.01 10.34 -2.11
C GLY A 280 -5.45 10.90 -0.81
N SER A 281 -4.84 10.08 0.05
CA SER A 281 -4.31 10.51 1.36
C SER A 281 -3.30 11.65 1.25
N SER A 282 -2.39 11.60 0.27
CA SER A 282 -1.31 12.58 0.05
C SER A 282 -1.83 14.01 -0.19
N ILE A 283 -3.01 14.14 -0.79
CA ILE A 283 -3.61 15.44 -1.14
C ILE A 283 -4.83 15.77 -0.29
N PHE A 284 -5.19 14.94 0.69
CA PHE A 284 -6.46 15.09 1.42
C PHE A 284 -6.56 16.41 2.19
N HIS A 285 -5.45 16.87 2.76
CA HIS A 285 -5.42 18.12 3.52
C HIS A 285 -5.26 19.37 2.65
N SER A 286 -4.52 19.27 1.54
CA SER A 286 -4.24 20.41 0.65
C SER A 286 -5.27 20.58 -0.46
N GLN A 287 -5.92 19.51 -0.90
CA GLN A 287 -6.87 19.46 -2.03
C GLN A 287 -8.06 18.55 -1.67
N HIS A 288 -8.75 18.86 -0.57
CA HIS A 288 -9.80 18.03 0.02
C HIS A 288 -10.87 17.57 -0.98
N GLU A 289 -11.44 18.49 -1.75
CA GLU A 289 -12.48 18.17 -2.75
C GLU A 289 -11.97 17.22 -3.84
N ARG A 290 -10.73 17.43 -4.32
CA ARG A 290 -10.11 16.54 -5.31
C ARG A 290 -9.92 15.14 -4.72
N ALA A 291 -9.44 15.03 -3.49
CA ALA A 291 -9.28 13.76 -2.79
C ALA A 291 -10.62 13.02 -2.62
N LEU A 292 -11.67 13.73 -2.16
CA LEU A 292 -13.01 13.14 -2.01
C LEU A 292 -13.60 12.70 -3.34
N ASN A 293 -13.39 13.45 -4.42
CA ASN A 293 -13.88 13.07 -5.74
C ASN A 293 -13.21 11.79 -6.24
N ILE A 294 -11.90 11.63 -6.06
CA ILE A 294 -11.18 10.38 -6.38
C ILE A 294 -11.76 9.20 -5.58
N GLN A 295 -11.98 9.38 -4.28
CA GLN A 295 -12.56 8.32 -3.44
C GLN A 295 -13.97 7.94 -3.91
N LYS A 296 -14.84 8.93 -4.17
CA LYS A 296 -16.20 8.69 -4.64
C LYS A 296 -16.21 7.94 -5.98
N MET A 297 -15.35 8.32 -6.93
CA MET A 297 -15.24 7.61 -8.21
C MET A 297 -14.89 6.14 -8.03
N ASN A 298 -13.90 5.84 -7.18
CA ASN A 298 -13.44 4.48 -6.94
C ASN A 298 -14.50 3.63 -6.21
N ILE A 299 -15.14 4.20 -5.19
CA ILE A 299 -16.17 3.53 -4.40
C ILE A 299 -17.43 3.31 -5.23
N GLN A 300 -17.87 4.31 -6.00
CA GLN A 300 -19.05 4.18 -6.87
C GLN A 300 -18.85 3.11 -7.94
N ASP A 301 -17.65 3.02 -8.53
CA ASP A 301 -17.30 1.95 -9.46
C ASP A 301 -17.45 0.55 -8.84
N ALA A 302 -17.07 0.39 -7.57
CA ALA A 302 -17.28 -0.87 -6.85
C ALA A 302 -18.78 -1.15 -6.58
N ILE A 303 -19.57 -0.12 -6.24
CA ILE A 303 -21.02 -0.23 -6.05
C ILE A 303 -21.71 -0.65 -7.36
N ASP A 304 -21.38 0.03 -8.46
CA ASP A 304 -21.96 -0.22 -9.78
C ASP A 304 -21.60 -1.63 -10.29
N ALA A 305 -20.43 -2.15 -9.90
CA ALA A 305 -20.01 -3.53 -10.15
C ALA A 305 -20.71 -4.58 -9.25
N GLY A 306 -21.51 -4.15 -8.27
CA GLY A 306 -22.28 -5.03 -7.39
C GLY A 306 -21.58 -5.44 -6.10
N ALA A 307 -20.58 -4.69 -5.62
CA ALA A 307 -19.92 -4.98 -4.35
C ALA A 307 -20.86 -4.76 -3.16
N GLU A 308 -20.88 -5.72 -2.23
CA GLU A 308 -21.51 -5.60 -0.91
C GLU A 308 -20.52 -5.14 0.16
N ARG A 309 -19.22 -5.38 -0.08
CA ARG A 309 -18.10 -4.97 0.77
C ARG A 309 -17.00 -4.33 -0.06
N TYR A 310 -16.32 -3.36 0.56
CA TYR A 310 -15.09 -2.78 -0.01
C TYR A 310 -13.89 -3.14 0.87
N VAL A 311 -13.02 -3.99 0.35
CA VAL A 311 -11.94 -4.63 1.08
C VAL A 311 -10.67 -3.80 0.99
N PHE A 312 -10.00 -3.62 2.13
CA PHE A 312 -8.75 -2.88 2.24
C PHE A 312 -7.64 -3.75 2.80
N ILE A 313 -6.45 -3.61 2.23
CA ILE A 313 -5.21 -4.26 2.69
C ILE A 313 -4.19 -3.27 3.26
N CYS A 314 -4.45 -1.96 3.14
CA CYS A 314 -3.57 -0.90 3.58
C CYS A 314 -4.23 -0.09 4.72
N PRO A 315 -3.58 0.04 5.89
CA PRO A 315 -4.11 0.81 7.03
C PRO A 315 -4.45 2.26 6.67
N ALA A 316 -3.60 2.92 5.88
CA ALA A 316 -3.82 4.31 5.47
C ALA A 316 -5.02 4.45 4.53
N CYS A 317 -5.23 3.48 3.62
CA CYS A 317 -6.36 3.51 2.69
C CYS A 317 -7.70 3.36 3.43
N ILE A 318 -7.84 2.40 4.34
CA ILE A 318 -9.09 2.23 5.08
C ILE A 318 -9.36 3.43 6.00
N ALA A 319 -8.33 3.97 6.66
CA ALA A 319 -8.47 5.11 7.55
C ALA A 319 -9.04 6.34 6.83
N ILE A 320 -8.53 6.63 5.62
CA ILE A 320 -8.94 7.83 4.85
C ILE A 320 -10.24 7.63 4.06
N MET A 321 -10.59 6.39 3.68
CA MET A 321 -11.74 6.12 2.81
C MET A 321 -12.99 5.62 3.54
N ARG A 322 -12.88 5.02 4.73
CA ARG A 322 -14.02 4.38 5.43
C ARG A 322 -15.23 5.28 5.64
N MET A 323 -15.01 6.57 5.90
CA MET A 323 -16.10 7.53 6.07
C MET A 323 -16.80 7.84 4.75
N THR A 324 -16.07 7.86 3.64
CA THR A 324 -16.64 8.01 2.29
C THR A 324 -17.42 6.76 1.89
N CYS A 325 -16.90 5.56 2.20
CA CYS A 325 -17.62 4.30 2.01
C CYS A 325 -18.97 4.32 2.77
N ARG A 326 -18.96 4.69 4.05
CA ARG A 326 -20.18 4.81 4.87
C ARG A 326 -21.20 5.79 4.29
N LYS A 327 -20.74 6.94 3.77
CA LYS A 327 -21.62 7.94 3.13
C LYS A 327 -22.24 7.45 1.81
N LEU A 328 -21.57 6.53 1.11
CA LEU A 328 -22.04 5.94 -0.13
C LEU A 328 -22.76 4.60 0.10
N ASN A 329 -23.01 4.21 1.35
CA ASN A 329 -23.65 2.95 1.73
C ASN A 329 -22.94 1.68 1.24
N LEU A 330 -21.60 1.73 1.08
CA LEU A 330 -20.77 0.55 0.87
C LEU A 330 -19.99 0.26 2.14
N GLU A 331 -20.10 -0.94 2.70
CA GLU A 331 -19.48 -1.28 3.98
C GLU A 331 -17.96 -1.53 3.78
N PRO A 332 -17.07 -0.70 4.36
CA PRO A 332 -15.63 -0.92 4.29
C PRO A 332 -15.20 -2.03 5.24
N VAL A 333 -14.23 -2.85 4.83
CA VAL A 333 -13.68 -3.91 5.67
C VAL A 333 -12.17 -4.06 5.50
N TYR A 334 -11.45 -4.20 6.61
CA TYR A 334 -10.04 -4.56 6.57
C TYR A 334 -9.88 -6.07 6.37
N ILE A 335 -8.94 -6.51 5.52
CA ILE A 335 -8.81 -7.91 5.11
C ILE A 335 -8.72 -8.89 6.29
N THR A 336 -8.01 -8.54 7.37
CA THR A 336 -7.92 -9.42 8.54
C THR A 336 -9.28 -9.56 9.22
N GLN A 337 -10.10 -8.51 9.27
CA GLN A 337 -11.44 -8.55 9.85
C GLN A 337 -12.39 -9.38 9.01
N LEU A 338 -12.29 -9.28 7.67
CA LEU A 338 -13.07 -10.11 6.76
C LEU A 338 -12.77 -11.61 6.98
N VAL A 339 -11.49 -11.97 7.12
CA VAL A 339 -11.08 -13.35 7.36
C VAL A 339 -11.55 -13.84 8.73
N ARG A 340 -11.43 -13.00 9.77
CA ARG A 340 -11.92 -13.33 11.12
C ARG A 340 -13.43 -13.60 11.14
N LEU A 341 -14.22 -12.85 10.37
CA LEU A 341 -15.65 -13.16 10.19
C LEU A 341 -15.87 -14.55 9.58
N ALA A 342 -15.08 -14.92 8.57
CA ALA A 342 -15.18 -16.25 7.96
C ALA A 342 -14.76 -17.37 8.93
N LEU A 343 -13.97 -17.06 9.96
CA LEU A 343 -13.62 -17.99 11.03
C LEU A 343 -14.63 -18.01 12.19
N GLY A 344 -15.75 -17.27 12.06
CA GLY A 344 -16.81 -17.18 13.07
C GLY A 344 -16.41 -16.38 14.31
N GLU A 345 -15.42 -15.50 14.21
CA GLU A 345 -14.93 -14.73 15.35
C GLU A 345 -15.71 -13.44 15.60
N ASP A 346 -15.73 -13.00 16.87
CA ASP A 346 -16.11 -11.64 17.22
C ASP A 346 -15.00 -10.65 16.83
N ILE A 347 -15.33 -9.70 15.96
CA ILE A 347 -14.42 -8.67 15.46
C ILE A 347 -14.17 -7.53 16.48
N GLY A 348 -14.85 -7.56 17.63
CA GLY A 348 -14.61 -6.65 18.75
C GLY A 348 -14.89 -5.17 18.44
N GLU A 349 -14.41 -4.28 19.31
CA GLU A 349 -14.71 -2.84 19.24
C GLU A 349 -14.15 -2.16 17.98
N ALA A 350 -13.07 -2.69 17.41
CA ALA A 350 -12.52 -2.17 16.16
C ALA A 350 -13.46 -2.46 14.97
N GLY A 351 -14.33 -3.48 15.06
CA GLY A 351 -15.26 -3.85 14.00
C GLY A 351 -14.57 -4.02 12.65
N MET A 352 -15.30 -3.76 11.57
CA MET A 352 -14.82 -4.00 10.21
C MET A 352 -13.78 -2.99 9.73
N ALA A 353 -13.86 -1.75 10.21
CA ALA A 353 -13.09 -0.62 9.67
C ALA A 353 -12.61 0.40 10.70
N ALA A 354 -12.67 0.06 11.99
CA ALA A 354 -12.28 0.91 13.12
C ALA A 354 -13.04 2.25 13.17
N PHE A 355 -14.33 2.26 12.84
CA PHE A 355 -15.14 3.47 12.95
C PHE A 355 -15.05 4.06 14.37
N GLY A 356 -14.89 5.38 14.47
CA GLY A 356 -14.72 6.08 15.75
C GLY A 356 -13.28 6.10 16.28
N TYR A 357 -12.35 5.32 15.71
CA TYR A 357 -10.94 5.39 16.08
C TYR A 357 -10.27 6.63 15.47
N PRO A 358 -9.72 7.57 16.25
CA PRO A 358 -9.02 8.73 15.69
C PRO A 358 -7.74 8.28 14.98
N VAL A 359 -7.50 8.80 13.78
CA VAL A 359 -6.22 8.59 13.09
C VAL A 359 -5.15 9.38 13.84
N ARG A 360 -4.11 8.70 14.35
CA ARG A 360 -3.06 9.29 15.19
C ARG A 360 -1.72 9.46 14.48
#